data_AF-A0A0L8HMF1-F1
#
_entry.id   AF-A0A0L8HMF1-F1
#
_cell.length_a   1.000
_cell.length_b   1.000
_cell.length_c   1.000
_cell.angle_alpha   90.00
_cell.angle_beta   90.00
_cell.angle_gamma   90.00
#
_symmetry.space_group_name_H-M   'P 1'
#
loop_
_entity.id
_entity.type
_entity.pdbx_description
1 polymer ?
#
loop_
_entity_poly.entity_id
_entity_poly.type
_entity_poly.pdbx_seq_one_letter_code
_entity_poly.pdbx_strand_id
1 'polypeptide(L)'
;MYKYLSTVAIIAAIVVLCYTEESSICSRKNAGNVATFVRDSNNCSVYHICVLGRSMGELACPSDLVFSITYNVCVRKGQERDDCNKTSSLGGVSDDVLCNDYPNGNNRNPENCHSYIPCFNHTSRTVMQCPDRLHFSLKLQRCVLAKEANCKLEKSKN
;
A
#
# COMPACT_ATOMS: atom_id res chain seq x y z
N MET A 1 24.11 43.89 16.79
CA MET A 1 23.18 43.76 15.64
C MET A 1 23.46 42.50 14.81
N TYR A 2 24.70 42.26 14.33
CA TYR A 2 25.02 41.08 13.50
C TYR A 2 24.71 39.70 14.15
N LYS A 3 24.99 39.53 15.46
CA LYS A 3 24.65 38.30 16.21
C LYS A 3 23.13 38.04 16.33
N TYR A 4 22.33 39.10 16.37
CA TYR A 4 20.86 39.02 16.46
C TYR A 4 20.25 38.62 15.11
N LEU A 5 20.74 39.21 14.01
CA LEU A 5 20.36 38.83 12.65
C LEU A 5 20.76 37.37 12.33
N SER A 6 21.93 36.93 12.80
CA SER A 6 22.42 35.56 12.58
C SER A 6 21.62 34.51 13.37
N THR A 7 21.21 34.82 14.60
CA THR A 7 20.37 33.92 15.43
C THR A 7 18.95 33.81 14.89
N VAL A 8 18.34 34.92 14.42
CA VAL A 8 17.02 34.89 13.77
C VAL A 8 17.04 34.09 12.48
N ALA A 9 18.09 34.22 11.66
CA ALA A 9 18.25 33.43 10.44
C ALA A 9 18.40 31.93 10.71
N ILE A 10 19.14 31.56 11.76
CA ILE A 10 19.30 30.16 12.17
C ILE A 10 17.97 29.59 12.68
N ILE A 11 17.23 30.33 13.51
CA ILE A 11 15.90 29.91 13.99
C ILE A 11 14.93 29.76 12.82
N ALA A 12 14.90 30.72 11.88
CA ALA A 12 14.07 30.63 10.68
C ALA A 12 14.45 29.43 9.80
N ALA A 13 15.74 29.14 9.64
CA ALA A 13 16.21 27.95 8.92
C ALA A 13 15.84 26.65 9.64
N ILE A 14 15.99 26.58 10.97
CA ILE A 14 15.57 25.40 11.77
C ILE A 14 14.06 25.22 11.68
N VAL A 15 13.29 26.29 11.78
CA VAL A 15 11.84 26.25 11.66
C VAL A 15 11.43 25.81 10.26
N VAL A 16 12.03 26.33 9.20
CA VAL A 16 11.81 25.88 7.82
C VAL A 16 12.20 24.41 7.64
N LEU A 17 13.34 23.98 8.19
CA LEU A 17 13.79 22.59 8.13
C LEU A 17 12.85 21.65 8.91
N CYS A 18 12.39 22.04 10.09
CA CYS A 18 11.37 21.32 10.87
C CYS A 18 10.01 21.29 10.14
N TYR A 19 9.64 22.35 9.42
CA TYR A 19 8.44 22.34 8.57
C TYR A 19 8.59 21.42 7.34
N THR A 20 9.81 21.26 6.81
CA THR A 20 10.06 20.36 5.67
C THR A 20 10.19 18.88 6.06
N GLU A 21 10.34 18.58 7.36
CA GLU A 21 10.44 17.22 7.90
C GLU A 21 9.10 16.60 8.30
N GLU A 22 7.98 17.28 8.10
CA GLU A 22 6.67 16.65 8.23
C GLU A 22 6.51 15.68 7.06
N SER A 23 7.05 14.48 7.26
CA SER A 23 7.07 13.39 6.32
C SER A 23 5.62 13.08 5.97
N SER A 24 5.14 13.61 4.84
CA SER A 24 3.82 13.29 4.37
C SER A 24 3.90 11.83 3.91
N ILE A 25 3.56 10.94 4.83
CA ILE A 25 3.27 9.52 4.60
C ILE A 25 2.40 9.33 3.36
N CYS A 26 1.57 10.33 3.04
CA CYS A 26 0.76 10.43 1.84
C CYS A 26 1.49 10.85 0.54
N SER A 27 2.62 11.56 0.61
CA SER A 27 3.39 11.98 -0.58
C SER A 27 4.45 10.96 -1.00
N ARG A 28 4.98 10.14 -0.07
CA ARG A 28 5.94 9.06 -0.41
C ARG A 28 5.34 7.91 -1.21
N LYS A 29 4.01 7.78 -1.25
CA LYS A 29 3.31 6.64 -1.85
C LYS A 29 2.72 6.92 -3.23
N ASN A 30 2.99 8.09 -3.84
CA ASN A 30 2.35 8.51 -5.10
C ASN A 30 0.83 8.23 -5.03
N ALA A 31 0.15 8.70 -3.97
CA ALA A 31 -1.30 8.65 -3.87
C ALA A 31 -1.91 9.65 -4.87
N GLY A 32 -1.65 9.43 -6.16
CA GLY A 32 -2.12 10.22 -7.27
C GLY A 32 -3.64 10.08 -7.36
N ASN A 33 -4.31 11.22 -7.29
CA ASN A 33 -5.71 11.43 -7.65
C ASN A 33 -6.80 10.60 -6.94
N VAL A 34 -6.48 9.73 -5.97
CA VAL A 34 -7.47 8.86 -5.29
C VAL A 34 -7.31 8.91 -3.77
N ALA A 35 -8.43 8.79 -3.05
CA ALA A 35 -8.44 8.60 -1.61
C ALA A 35 -7.89 7.20 -1.24
N THR A 36 -6.92 7.13 -0.33
CA THR A 36 -6.30 5.86 0.10
C THR A 36 -6.01 5.87 1.59
N PHE A 37 -5.95 4.68 2.18
CA PHE A 37 -5.48 4.49 3.55
C PHE A 37 -4.01 4.06 3.53
N VAL A 38 -3.19 4.66 4.39
CA VAL A 38 -1.76 4.34 4.49
C VAL A 38 -1.43 4.08 5.94
N ARG A 39 -0.94 2.88 6.26
CA ARG A 39 -0.51 2.56 7.63
C ARG A 39 0.70 3.37 8.05
N ASP A 40 0.71 3.79 9.30
CA ASP A 40 1.87 4.40 9.93
C ASP A 40 3.08 3.45 9.93
N SER A 41 4.27 3.98 9.61
CA SER A 41 5.49 3.16 9.48
C SER A 41 6.04 2.69 10.83
N ASN A 42 5.72 3.40 11.91
CA ASN A 42 6.24 3.12 13.25
C ASN A 42 5.16 2.51 14.16
N ASN A 43 3.88 2.71 13.85
CA ASN A 43 2.76 2.18 14.63
C ASN A 43 1.73 1.48 13.75
N CYS A 44 1.79 0.15 13.68
CA CYS A 44 0.85 -0.61 12.86
C CYS A 44 -0.62 -0.52 13.29
N SER A 45 -0.92 0.02 14.47
CA SER A 45 -2.30 0.25 14.93
C SER A 45 -2.86 1.58 14.43
N VAL A 46 -2.06 2.40 13.74
CA VAL A 46 -2.45 3.72 13.20
C VAL A 46 -2.39 3.69 11.67
N TYR A 47 -3.36 4.35 11.03
CA TYR A 47 -3.38 4.56 9.60
C TYR A 47 -3.90 5.95 9.25
N HIS A 48 -3.43 6.47 8.14
CA HIS A 48 -3.65 7.82 7.66
C HIS A 48 -4.63 7.81 6.49
N ILE A 49 -5.54 8.79 6.47
CA ILE A 49 -6.44 9.01 5.34
C ILE A 49 -5.74 9.99 4.40
N CYS A 50 -5.34 9.51 3.24
CA CYS A 50 -4.67 10.33 2.23
C CYS A 50 -5.63 10.66 1.09
N VAL A 51 -5.80 11.95 0.79
CA VAL A 51 -6.61 12.42 -0.35
C VAL A 51 -5.74 13.35 -1.20
N LEU A 52 -5.58 13.03 -2.48
CA LEU A 52 -4.74 13.79 -3.42
C LEU A 52 -3.30 14.01 -2.87
N GLY A 53 -2.70 12.96 -2.30
CA GLY A 53 -1.35 13.01 -1.73
C GLY A 53 -1.21 13.81 -0.41
N ARG A 54 -2.31 14.30 0.16
CA ARG A 54 -2.33 15.06 1.43
C ARG A 54 -2.95 14.24 2.55
N SER A 55 -2.41 14.34 3.76
CA SER A 55 -3.01 13.73 4.95
C SER A 55 -4.25 14.53 5.35
N MET A 56 -5.38 13.84 5.48
CA MET A 56 -6.64 14.39 6.02
C MET A 56 -6.80 14.08 7.50
N GLY A 57 -5.90 13.28 8.07
CA GLY A 57 -5.93 12.86 9.47
C GLY A 57 -5.49 11.41 9.64
N GLU A 58 -5.29 11.04 10.90
CA GLU A 58 -4.94 9.68 11.32
C GLU A 58 -6.09 9.06 12.12
N LEU A 59 -6.19 7.73 12.03
CA LEU A 59 -7.12 6.92 12.78
C LEU A 59 -6.36 5.77 13.43
N ALA A 60 -6.82 5.37 14.61
CA ALA A 60 -6.33 4.19 15.30
C ALA A 60 -7.33 3.03 15.15
N CYS A 61 -6.80 1.84 14.91
CA CYS A 61 -7.56 0.61 15.03
C CYS A 61 -8.02 0.42 16.50
N PRO A 62 -9.24 -0.09 16.73
CA PRO A 62 -9.72 -0.32 18.09
C PRO A 62 -8.99 -1.50 18.74
N SER A 63 -8.82 -1.45 20.07
CA SER A 63 -8.23 -2.52 20.88
C SER A 63 -6.80 -2.89 20.46
N ASP A 64 -6.48 -4.18 20.33
CA ASP A 64 -5.19 -4.74 19.96
C ASP A 64 -5.07 -5.05 18.45
N LEU A 65 -5.96 -4.46 17.63
CA LEU A 65 -5.95 -4.65 16.19
C LEU A 65 -4.87 -3.79 15.52
N VAL A 66 -4.34 -4.29 14.41
CA VAL A 66 -3.40 -3.60 13.53
C VAL A 66 -4.03 -3.38 12.17
N PHE A 67 -3.73 -2.26 11.51
CA PHE A 67 -4.23 -1.98 10.18
C PHE A 67 -3.50 -2.87 9.17
N SER A 68 -4.24 -3.68 8.41
CA SER A 68 -3.68 -4.41 7.28
C SER A 68 -3.78 -3.54 6.03
N ILE A 69 -2.64 -3.24 5.39
CA ILE A 69 -2.65 -2.48 4.14
C ILE A 69 -3.07 -3.35 2.96
N THR A 70 -2.80 -4.65 3.01
CA THR A 70 -3.27 -5.62 2.03
C THR A 70 -4.79 -5.66 2.08
N TYR A 71 -5.44 -5.74 3.24
CA TYR A 71 -6.91 -5.88 3.31
C TYR A 71 -7.67 -4.57 3.53
N ASN A 72 -6.98 -3.44 3.72
CA ASN A 72 -7.56 -2.12 4.06
C ASN A 72 -8.53 -2.18 5.26
N VAL A 73 -8.20 -2.97 6.28
CA VAL A 73 -9.04 -3.17 7.46
C VAL A 73 -8.20 -3.46 8.71
N CYS A 74 -8.71 -3.12 9.88
CA CYS A 74 -8.11 -3.51 11.16
C CYS A 74 -8.29 -5.03 11.38
N VAL A 75 -7.18 -5.72 11.65
CA VAL A 75 -7.10 -7.18 11.83
C VAL A 75 -6.39 -7.52 13.13
N ARG A 76 -6.58 -8.75 13.62
CA ARG A 76 -5.91 -9.21 14.85
C ARG A 76 -4.39 -9.30 14.63
N LYS A 77 -3.64 -8.72 15.57
CA LYS A 77 -2.18 -8.78 15.58
C LYS A 77 -1.69 -10.22 15.62
N GLY A 78 -0.67 -10.53 14.82
CA GLY A 78 -0.03 -11.84 14.73
C GLY A 78 -0.84 -12.93 14.02
N GLN A 79 -1.98 -12.61 13.43
CA GLN A 79 -2.80 -13.57 12.68
C GLN A 79 -2.50 -13.52 11.17
N GLU A 80 -3.12 -14.41 10.41
CA GLU A 80 -2.88 -14.57 8.96
C GLU A 80 -2.96 -13.26 8.16
N ARG A 81 -3.93 -12.40 8.49
CA ARG A 81 -4.17 -11.12 7.81
C ARG A 81 -3.28 -9.97 8.29
N ASP A 82 -2.51 -10.15 9.36
CA ASP A 82 -1.54 -9.14 9.82
C ASP A 82 -0.38 -9.05 8.82
N ASP A 83 -0.22 -7.87 8.21
CA ASP A 83 0.87 -7.53 7.29
C ASP A 83 1.80 -6.42 7.83
N CYS A 84 1.77 -6.16 9.15
CA CYS A 84 2.60 -5.16 9.84
C CYS A 84 4.10 -5.34 9.57
N ASN A 85 4.59 -6.57 9.73
CA ASN A 85 6.00 -6.93 9.53
C ASN A 85 6.25 -7.65 8.22
N LYS A 86 5.22 -7.77 7.37
CA LYS A 86 5.39 -8.29 6.02
C LYS A 86 5.74 -7.07 5.18
N THR A 87 6.86 -7.10 4.47
CA THR A 87 7.10 -6.19 3.34
C THR A 87 5.89 -6.31 2.45
N SER A 88 4.95 -5.39 2.59
CA SER A 88 3.59 -5.55 2.11
C SER A 88 3.66 -5.50 0.59
N SER A 89 3.80 -6.66 -0.03
CA SER A 89 4.33 -6.79 -1.39
C SER A 89 3.27 -6.68 -2.47
N LEU A 90 1.97 -6.65 -2.11
CA LEU A 90 0.88 -6.76 -3.06
C LEU A 90 -0.28 -5.85 -2.63
N GLY A 91 -0.21 -4.56 -2.96
CA GLY A 91 -1.31 -3.62 -2.76
C GLY A 91 -0.91 -2.25 -2.19
N GLY A 92 -1.58 -1.21 -2.66
CA GLY A 92 -1.36 0.18 -2.26
C GLY A 92 -0.06 0.79 -2.79
N VAL A 93 0.52 0.20 -3.83
CA VAL A 93 1.71 0.71 -4.51
C VAL A 93 1.26 1.40 -5.79
N SER A 94 1.57 2.69 -5.94
CA SER A 94 1.39 3.40 -7.21
C SER A 94 2.48 3.01 -8.20
N ASP A 95 2.14 3.04 -9.49
CA ASP A 95 3.04 2.64 -10.57
C ASP A 95 3.64 1.25 -10.33
N ASP A 96 2.81 0.35 -9.79
CA ASP A 96 3.22 -1.00 -9.44
C ASP A 96 3.45 -1.81 -10.72
N VAL A 97 4.64 -2.43 -10.81
CA VAL A 97 5.00 -3.33 -11.91
C VAL A 97 3.98 -4.46 -12.09
N LEU A 98 3.33 -4.88 -11.00
CA LEU A 98 2.28 -5.90 -10.99
C LEU A 98 0.99 -5.44 -11.69
N CYS A 99 0.85 -4.15 -11.96
CA CYS A 99 -0.28 -3.55 -12.67
C CYS A 99 0.02 -3.24 -14.15
N ASN A 100 1.15 -3.69 -14.70
CA ASN A 100 1.53 -3.36 -16.08
C ASN A 100 0.68 -4.07 -17.15
N ASP A 101 0.26 -5.32 -16.92
CA ASP A 101 -0.55 -6.05 -17.91
C ASP A 101 -1.95 -5.41 -18.06
N TYR A 102 -2.60 -5.10 -16.93
CA TYR A 102 -3.91 -4.44 -16.86
C TYR A 102 -3.89 -3.28 -15.84
N PRO A 103 -3.56 -2.05 -16.27
CA PRO A 103 -3.49 -0.89 -15.38
C PRO A 103 -4.81 -0.53 -14.68
N ASN A 104 -5.93 -0.89 -15.31
CA ASN A 104 -7.29 -0.75 -14.79
C ASN A 104 -8.02 -2.09 -14.92
N GLY A 105 -7.76 -3.03 -14.02
CA GLY A 105 -8.27 -4.40 -14.10
C GLY A 105 -7.64 -5.35 -13.09
N ASN A 106 -7.77 -6.65 -13.32
CA ASN A 106 -7.20 -7.67 -12.44
C ASN A 106 -5.94 -8.27 -13.06
N ASN A 107 -4.85 -8.28 -12.29
CA ASN A 107 -3.55 -8.82 -12.66
C ASN A 107 -3.22 -10.08 -11.87
N ARG A 108 -2.24 -10.86 -12.35
CA ARG A 108 -1.83 -12.09 -11.67
C ARG A 108 -1.12 -11.77 -10.36
N ASN A 109 -1.38 -12.57 -9.33
CA ASN A 109 -0.44 -12.64 -8.22
C ASN A 109 0.72 -13.59 -8.62
N PRO A 110 1.98 -13.10 -8.69
CA PRO A 110 3.12 -13.92 -9.10
C PRO A 110 3.47 -15.02 -8.09
N GLU A 111 3.07 -14.87 -6.83
CA GLU A 111 3.38 -15.80 -5.74
C GLU A 111 2.28 -16.84 -5.50
N ASN A 112 1.04 -16.54 -5.92
CA ASN A 112 -0.10 -17.42 -5.64
C ASN A 112 -1.17 -17.37 -6.74
N CYS A 113 -1.26 -18.44 -7.54
CA CYS A 113 -2.26 -18.60 -8.59
C CYS A 113 -3.71 -18.59 -8.10
N HIS A 114 -3.94 -18.88 -6.82
CA HIS A 114 -5.26 -18.84 -6.19
C HIS A 114 -5.69 -17.40 -5.82
N SER A 115 -4.96 -16.39 -6.27
CA SER A 115 -5.28 -14.99 -5.99
C SER A 115 -4.91 -14.08 -7.16
N TYR A 116 -5.40 -12.85 -7.11
CA TYR A 116 -5.17 -11.82 -8.11
C TYR A 116 -5.06 -10.43 -7.48
N ILE A 117 -4.51 -9.49 -8.23
CA ILE A 117 -4.22 -8.12 -7.79
C ILE A 117 -5.10 -7.17 -8.61
N PRO A 118 -6.16 -6.60 -8.01
CA PRO A 118 -6.89 -5.53 -8.65
C PRO A 118 -6.01 -4.28 -8.77
N CYS A 119 -6.10 -3.60 -9.89
CA CYS A 119 -5.34 -2.40 -10.19
C CYS A 119 -6.25 -1.30 -10.72
N PHE A 120 -5.95 -0.07 -10.32
CA PHE A 120 -6.61 1.13 -10.84
C PHE A 120 -5.56 2.20 -11.07
N ASN A 121 -5.46 2.68 -12.30
CA ASN A 121 -4.45 3.64 -12.74
C ASN A 121 -3.03 3.25 -12.29
N HIS A 122 -2.60 2.03 -12.64
CA HIS A 122 -1.31 1.44 -12.23
C HIS A 122 -1.09 1.29 -10.72
N THR A 123 -2.10 1.56 -9.90
CA THR A 123 -2.01 1.39 -8.45
C THR A 123 -2.56 0.03 -8.06
N SER A 124 -1.72 -0.82 -7.46
CA SER A 124 -2.17 -2.11 -6.95
C SER A 124 -3.11 -1.93 -5.76
N ARG A 125 -4.07 -2.85 -5.61
CA ARG A 125 -5.04 -2.88 -4.51
C ARG A 125 -4.91 -4.19 -3.75
N THR A 126 -5.78 -4.33 -2.76
CA THR A 126 -5.94 -5.54 -1.95
C THR A 126 -5.95 -6.80 -2.80
N VAL A 127 -5.01 -7.72 -2.51
CA VAL A 127 -5.02 -9.06 -3.11
C VAL A 127 -6.35 -9.74 -2.82
N MET A 128 -6.97 -10.23 -3.88
CA MET A 128 -8.23 -10.94 -3.81
C MET A 128 -7.98 -12.43 -4.00
N GLN A 129 -8.56 -13.26 -3.12
CA GLN A 129 -8.52 -14.71 -3.26
C GLN A 129 -9.58 -15.15 -4.28
N CYS A 130 -9.23 -16.15 -5.08
CA CYS A 130 -10.21 -16.88 -5.87
C CYS A 130 -11.07 -17.76 -4.96
N PRO A 131 -12.31 -18.06 -5.34
CA PRO A 131 -13.10 -19.06 -4.63
C PRO A 131 -12.52 -20.48 -4.76
N ASP A 132 -12.72 -21.28 -3.72
CA ASP A 132 -12.42 -22.72 -3.65
C ASP A 132 -10.99 -23.12 -4.03
N ARG A 133 -10.80 -23.80 -5.17
CA ARG A 133 -9.50 -24.21 -5.72
C ARG A 133 -9.28 -23.64 -7.12
N LEU A 134 -9.95 -22.52 -7.42
CA LEU A 134 -9.87 -21.86 -8.72
C LEU A 134 -8.60 -21.03 -8.83
N HIS A 135 -8.06 -20.89 -10.03
CA HIS A 135 -6.90 -20.06 -10.30
C HIS A 135 -7.30 -18.87 -11.16
N PHE A 136 -6.65 -17.73 -10.95
CA PHE A 136 -6.93 -16.54 -11.75
C PHE A 136 -6.39 -16.67 -13.19
N SER A 137 -7.27 -16.45 -14.17
CA SER A 137 -6.91 -16.33 -15.58
C SER A 137 -6.84 -14.87 -15.99
N LEU A 138 -5.64 -14.39 -16.30
CA LEU A 138 -5.46 -13.04 -16.84
C LEU A 138 -6.20 -12.84 -18.16
N LYS A 139 -6.22 -13.87 -19.03
CA LYS A 139 -6.91 -13.81 -20.33
C LYS A 139 -8.43 -13.69 -20.20
N LEU A 140 -9.00 -14.40 -19.23
CA LEU A 140 -10.46 -14.43 -19.02
C LEU A 140 -10.93 -13.43 -17.95
N GLN A 141 -10.00 -12.75 -17.28
CA GLN A 141 -10.25 -11.80 -16.19
C GLN A 141 -11.15 -12.37 -15.07
N ARG A 142 -11.00 -13.67 -14.78
CA ARG A 142 -11.78 -14.36 -13.74
C ARG A 142 -11.07 -15.60 -13.22
N CYS A 143 -11.51 -16.05 -12.05
CA CYS A 143 -11.09 -17.33 -11.49
C CYS A 143 -11.73 -18.48 -12.28
N VAL A 144 -10.91 -19.43 -12.71
CA VAL A 144 -11.30 -20.61 -13.51
C VAL A 144 -10.57 -21.84 -12.98
N LEU A 145 -10.86 -23.02 -13.54
CA LEU A 145 -10.15 -24.24 -13.18
C LEU A 145 -8.65 -24.10 -13.50
N ALA A 146 -7.80 -24.73 -12.67
CA ALA A 146 -6.34 -24.59 -12.78
C ALA A 146 -5.79 -24.87 -14.19
N LYS A 147 -6.37 -25.85 -14.90
CA LYS A 147 -5.98 -26.23 -16.27
C LYS A 147 -6.28 -25.14 -17.31
N GLU A 148 -7.23 -24.26 -17.04
CA GLU A 148 -7.65 -23.18 -17.95
C GLU A 148 -6.96 -21.84 -17.63
N ALA A 149 -6.49 -21.66 -16.39
CA ALA A 149 -5.97 -20.39 -15.91
C ALA A 149 -4.63 -19.97 -16.54
N ASN A 150 -3.88 -20.94 -17.07
CA ASN A 150 -2.54 -20.74 -17.62
C ASN A 150 -1.65 -19.91 -16.68
N CYS A 151 -1.76 -20.17 -15.37
CA CYS A 151 -0.98 -19.48 -14.35
C CYS A 151 0.41 -20.12 -14.26
N LYS A 152 1.46 -19.28 -14.30
CA LYS A 152 2.85 -19.68 -14.12
C LYS A 152 3.36 -18.89 -12.92
N LEU A 153 3.69 -19.58 -11.84
CA LEU A 153 4.33 -18.94 -10.69
C LEU A 153 5.76 -18.60 -11.08
N GLU A 154 6.15 -17.36 -10.85
CA GLU A 154 7.55 -16.97 -10.97
C GLU A 154 8.30 -17.67 -9.83
N LYS A 155 9.26 -18.54 -10.17
CA LYS A 155 10.10 -19.16 -9.14
C LYS A 155 10.94 -18.05 -8.51
N SER A 156 10.78 -17.86 -7.20
CA SER A 156 11.69 -17.04 -6.38
C SER A 156 13.14 -17.34 -6.76
N LYS A 157 13.87 -16.31 -7.20
CA LYS A 157 15.33 -16.37 -7.29
C LYS A 157 15.84 -16.33 -5.85
N ASN A 158 16.23 -17.49 -5.32
CA ASN A 158 17.12 -17.59 -4.17
C ASN A 158 18.48 -16.99 -4.51
#